data_AF-A0A9J9QCH2-F1
#
_entry.id   AF-A0A9J9QCH2-F1
#
_cell.length_a   1.000
_cell.length_b   1.000
_cell.length_c   1.000
_cell.angle_alpha   90.00
_cell.angle_beta   90.00
_cell.angle_gamma   90.00
#
_symmetry.space_group_name_H-M   'P 1'
#
loop_
_entity.id
_entity.type
_entity.pdbx_description
1 polymer ?
#
loop_
_entity_poly.entity_id
_entity_poly.type
_entity_poly.pdbx_seq_one_letter_code
_entity_poly.pdbx_strand_id
1 'polypeptide(L)'
;MKKTNKFSPEVRERAVRMVQEQRGDYPSLWAAIESIAPKIGCVPQTLNEWVIRAVTDDVQEDGESPGGLAYRVEAGVFKRICDDAKRDKVSEAQVGIRPDATVWKMSIEEAASDGVTRNYCFNHGEARIGWENAGDLLTQNFEKMAELGGKEKSSLRHFGFNVQPGDVVVCLKTVKTIQAVGVVTGSYQYESDVPPGVRTDYVHKLPIHWLATGIDLDITALNGGKQLCKCLGTAKAGL
;
A
#
# COMPACT_ATOMS: atom_id res chain seq x y z
N MET A 1 43.91 -12.86 -3.57
CA MET A 1 43.81 -14.26 -4.06
C MET A 1 42.94 -14.27 -5.31
N LYS A 2 43.49 -14.63 -6.49
CA LYS A 2 42.67 -14.81 -7.70
C LYS A 2 41.83 -16.07 -7.49
N LYS A 3 40.49 -15.95 -7.48
CA LYS A 3 39.61 -17.13 -7.47
C LYS A 3 39.95 -17.95 -8.71
N THR A 4 40.50 -19.15 -8.52
CA THR A 4 40.70 -20.10 -9.61
C THR A 4 39.32 -20.52 -10.10
N ASN A 5 38.91 -20.00 -11.26
CA ASN A 5 37.64 -20.38 -11.87
C ASN A 5 37.78 -21.85 -12.29
N LYS A 6 37.06 -22.74 -11.59
CA LYS A 6 37.19 -24.20 -11.72
C LYS A 6 36.80 -24.75 -13.10
N PHE A 7 36.12 -23.93 -13.90
CA PHE A 7 35.66 -24.24 -15.25
C PHE A 7 36.11 -23.13 -16.21
N SER A 8 36.72 -23.52 -17.33
CA SER A 8 37.17 -22.60 -18.37
C SER A 8 35.98 -22.01 -19.15
N PRO A 9 36.14 -20.85 -19.80
CA PRO A 9 35.08 -20.24 -20.62
C PRO A 9 34.54 -21.20 -21.71
N GLU A 10 35.43 -21.95 -22.35
CA GLU A 10 35.09 -22.88 -23.43
C GLU A 10 34.19 -24.02 -22.93
N VAL A 11 34.41 -24.49 -21.69
CA VAL A 11 33.54 -25.50 -21.06
C VAL A 11 32.16 -24.94 -20.79
N ARG A 12 32.05 -23.67 -20.39
CA ARG A 12 30.75 -23.01 -20.12
C ARG A 12 29.97 -22.82 -21.40
N GLU A 13 30.60 -22.29 -22.44
CA GLU A 13 29.98 -22.09 -23.76
C GLU A 13 29.50 -23.41 -24.36
N ARG A 14 30.33 -24.46 -24.28
CA ARG A 14 29.94 -25.80 -24.73
C ARG A 14 28.75 -26.36 -23.94
N ALA A 15 28.72 -26.15 -22.62
CA ALA A 15 27.63 -26.62 -21.78
C ALA A 15 26.32 -25.89 -22.08
N VAL A 16 26.37 -24.56 -22.27
CA VAL A 16 25.21 -23.74 -22.67
C VAL A 16 24.69 -24.18 -24.05
N ARG A 17 25.58 -24.36 -25.03
CA ARG A 17 25.20 -24.84 -26.38
C ARG A 17 24.54 -26.23 -26.33
N MET A 18 25.06 -27.14 -25.52
CA MET A 18 24.46 -28.47 -25.35
C MET A 18 23.04 -28.39 -24.77
N VAL A 19 22.80 -27.49 -23.81
CA VAL A 19 21.45 -27.24 -23.26
C VAL A 19 20.53 -26.67 -24.32
N GLN A 20 21.02 -25.78 -25.19
CA GLN A 20 20.24 -25.21 -26.30
C GLN A 20 19.88 -26.27 -27.36
N GLU A 21 20.84 -27.09 -27.77
CA GLU A 21 20.66 -28.14 -28.79
C GLU A 21 19.68 -29.22 -28.33
N GLN A 22 19.77 -29.67 -27.08
CA GLN A 22 18.92 -30.74 -26.54
C GLN A 22 17.63 -30.22 -25.92
N ARG A 23 17.39 -28.90 -25.89
CA ARG A 23 16.24 -28.27 -25.21
C ARG A 23 14.89 -28.87 -25.63
N GLY A 24 14.74 -29.16 -26.92
CA GLY A 24 13.49 -29.65 -27.54
C GLY A 24 13.10 -31.05 -27.09
N ASP A 25 14.05 -31.83 -26.56
CA ASP A 25 13.82 -33.19 -26.09
C ASP A 25 13.30 -33.25 -24.65
N TYR A 26 13.20 -32.09 -23.96
CA TYR A 26 12.80 -32.00 -22.56
C TYR A 26 11.60 -31.08 -22.31
N PRO A 27 10.72 -31.42 -21.35
CA PRO A 27 9.51 -30.65 -21.06
C PRO A 27 9.78 -29.24 -20.50
N SER A 28 10.97 -28.96 -19.94
CA SER A 28 11.29 -27.65 -19.35
C SER A 28 12.79 -27.32 -19.35
N LEU A 29 13.09 -26.01 -19.25
CA LEU A 29 14.39 -25.40 -18.95
C LEU A 29 15.23 -26.28 -18.05
N TRP A 30 14.64 -26.39 -16.88
CA TRP A 30 15.18 -27.05 -15.74
C TRP A 30 15.41 -28.54 -15.98
N ALA A 31 14.51 -29.25 -16.66
CA ALA A 31 14.67 -30.66 -16.96
C ALA A 31 15.87 -30.95 -17.90
N ALA A 32 16.10 -30.09 -18.90
CA ALA A 32 17.29 -30.19 -19.75
C ALA A 32 18.58 -29.93 -18.94
N ILE A 33 18.58 -28.90 -18.11
CA ILE A 33 19.71 -28.53 -17.25
C ILE A 33 20.04 -29.65 -16.24
N GLU A 34 19.05 -30.22 -15.59
CA GLU A 34 19.21 -31.33 -14.64
C GLU A 34 19.82 -32.57 -15.31
N SER A 35 19.46 -32.84 -16.57
CA SER A 35 19.98 -33.98 -17.33
C SER A 35 21.41 -33.75 -17.84
N ILE A 36 21.79 -32.50 -18.14
CA ILE A 36 23.07 -32.16 -18.77
C ILE A 36 24.15 -31.83 -17.74
N ALA A 37 23.82 -31.21 -16.61
CA ALA A 37 24.80 -30.80 -15.60
C ALA A 37 25.72 -31.93 -15.12
N PRO A 38 25.22 -33.17 -14.85
CA PRO A 38 26.08 -34.31 -14.51
C PRO A 38 27.07 -34.68 -15.62
N LYS A 39 26.71 -34.54 -16.90
CA LYS A 39 27.57 -34.85 -18.06
C LYS A 39 28.75 -33.87 -18.19
N ILE A 40 28.59 -32.65 -17.71
CA ILE A 40 29.61 -31.61 -17.68
C ILE A 40 30.44 -31.66 -16.39
N GLY A 41 29.96 -32.37 -15.35
CA GLY A 41 30.60 -32.44 -14.04
C GLY A 41 30.34 -31.20 -13.18
N CYS A 42 29.20 -30.53 -13.37
CA CYS A 42 28.76 -29.38 -12.58
C CYS A 42 27.39 -29.66 -11.94
N VAL A 43 27.00 -28.84 -10.97
CA VAL A 43 25.65 -28.91 -10.38
C VAL A 43 24.65 -28.14 -11.25
N PRO A 44 23.37 -28.56 -11.32
CA PRO A 44 22.34 -27.92 -12.15
C PRO A 44 22.23 -26.40 -11.95
N GLN A 45 22.41 -25.92 -10.72
CA GLN A 45 22.38 -24.48 -10.41
C GLN A 45 23.49 -23.72 -11.13
N THR A 46 24.70 -24.28 -11.21
CA THR A 46 25.84 -23.65 -11.90
C THR A 46 25.60 -23.59 -13.40
N LEU A 47 25.06 -24.65 -13.99
CA LEU A 47 24.71 -24.65 -15.41
C LEU A 47 23.58 -23.66 -15.71
N ASN A 48 22.58 -23.56 -14.83
CA ASN A 48 21.50 -22.58 -14.93
C ASN A 48 22.01 -21.14 -14.91
N GLU A 49 22.98 -20.81 -14.04
CA GLU A 49 23.63 -19.50 -14.01
C GLU A 49 24.31 -19.15 -15.34
N TRP A 50 25.00 -20.13 -15.96
CA TRP A 50 25.65 -19.91 -17.26
C TRP A 50 24.64 -19.70 -18.38
N VAL A 51 23.53 -20.46 -18.38
CA VAL A 51 22.45 -20.31 -19.35
C VAL A 51 21.75 -18.96 -19.20
N ILE A 52 21.43 -18.54 -17.97
CA ILE A 52 20.83 -17.21 -17.71
C ILE A 52 21.78 -16.11 -18.19
N ARG A 53 23.07 -16.22 -17.88
CA ARG A 53 24.06 -15.22 -18.27
C ARG A 53 24.20 -15.11 -19.78
N ALA A 54 24.29 -16.23 -20.49
CA ALA A 54 24.32 -16.24 -21.95
C ALA A 54 23.08 -15.57 -22.56
N VAL A 55 21.89 -15.83 -22.02
CA VAL A 55 20.64 -15.17 -22.45
C VAL A 55 20.65 -13.66 -22.12
N THR A 56 21.32 -13.24 -21.04
CA THR A 56 21.36 -11.82 -20.63
C THR A 56 22.38 -11.02 -21.45
N ASP A 57 23.51 -11.65 -21.78
CA ASP A 57 24.57 -11.07 -22.61
C ASP A 57 24.09 -10.95 -24.08
N ASP A 58 23.29 -11.90 -24.60
CA ASP A 58 22.63 -11.83 -25.93
C ASP A 58 21.63 -10.66 -26.09
N VAL A 59 21.14 -10.09 -24.98
CA VAL A 59 20.16 -8.99 -25.00
C VAL A 59 20.85 -7.61 -25.04
N GLN A 60 22.18 -7.56 -24.87
CA GLN A 60 22.94 -6.30 -24.89
C GLN A 60 23.61 -5.99 -26.24
N GLU A 61 23.68 -6.94 -27.17
CA GLU A 61 24.14 -6.71 -28.55
C GLU A 61 22.93 -6.72 -29.52
N ASP A 62 22.68 -5.56 -30.11
CA ASP A 62 21.57 -5.31 -31.04
C ASP A 62 21.48 -6.31 -32.20
N GLY A 63 20.26 -6.73 -32.52
CA GLY A 63 19.87 -7.07 -33.89
C GLY A 63 20.20 -8.50 -34.37
N GLU A 64 19.15 -9.30 -34.46
CA GLU A 64 18.96 -10.34 -35.48
C GLU A 64 20.12 -11.33 -35.71
N SER A 65 20.09 -12.46 -34.98
CA SER A 65 20.80 -13.68 -35.37
C SER A 65 19.82 -14.75 -35.87
N PRO A 66 20.06 -15.37 -37.04
CA PRO A 66 19.17 -16.35 -37.64
C PRO A 66 19.28 -17.69 -36.90
N GLY A 67 18.30 -17.98 -36.05
CA GLY A 67 18.13 -19.29 -35.40
C GLY A 67 18.14 -19.30 -33.86
N GLY A 68 18.33 -18.16 -33.21
CA GLY A 68 18.26 -18.05 -31.74
C GLY A 68 16.82 -17.92 -31.24
N LEU A 69 16.42 -18.72 -30.25
CA LEU A 69 15.14 -18.56 -29.56
C LEU A 69 15.11 -17.20 -28.85
N ALA A 70 14.38 -16.24 -29.43
CA ALA A 70 14.00 -15.01 -28.75
C ALA A 70 12.91 -15.31 -27.71
N TYR A 71 13.21 -15.12 -26.43
CA TYR A 71 12.21 -15.18 -25.36
C TYR A 71 11.74 -13.78 -25.02
N ARG A 72 10.42 -13.57 -24.98
CA ARG A 72 9.85 -12.34 -24.45
C ARG A 72 9.90 -12.40 -22.92
N VAL A 73 10.76 -11.60 -22.31
CA VAL A 73 10.79 -11.43 -20.86
C VAL A 73 9.53 -10.68 -20.44
N GLU A 74 8.58 -11.37 -19.84
CA GLU A 74 7.38 -10.77 -19.25
C GLU A 74 7.52 -10.64 -17.73
N ALA A 75 6.93 -9.59 -17.16
CA ALA A 75 6.92 -9.40 -15.73
C ALA A 75 6.17 -10.56 -15.05
N GLY A 76 6.90 -11.36 -14.27
CA GLY A 76 6.28 -12.39 -13.45
C GLY A 76 5.32 -11.80 -12.42
N VAL A 77 4.43 -12.65 -11.88
CA VAL A 77 3.39 -12.26 -10.90
C VAL A 77 3.99 -11.48 -9.72
N PHE A 78 5.14 -11.90 -9.21
CA PHE A 78 5.82 -11.21 -8.11
C PHE A 78 6.23 -9.78 -8.47
N LYS A 79 6.80 -9.56 -9.68
CA LYS A 79 7.18 -8.23 -10.13
C LYS A 79 5.95 -7.32 -10.25
N ARG A 80 4.85 -7.85 -10.78
CA ARG A 80 3.57 -7.12 -10.86
C ARG A 80 3.05 -6.72 -9.48
N ILE A 81 3.07 -7.64 -8.50
CA ILE A 81 2.72 -7.34 -7.11
C ILE A 81 3.64 -6.27 -6.52
N CYS A 82 4.94 -6.34 -6.77
CA CYS A 82 5.89 -5.33 -6.30
C CYS A 82 5.68 -3.97 -6.95
N ASP A 83 5.34 -3.93 -8.24
CA ASP A 83 5.06 -2.70 -8.97
C ASP A 83 3.71 -2.09 -8.52
N ASP A 84 2.67 -2.90 -8.27
CA ASP A 84 1.38 -2.46 -7.71
C ASP A 84 1.52 -1.97 -6.27
N ALA A 85 2.40 -2.59 -5.47
CA ALA A 85 2.70 -2.17 -4.10
C ALA A 85 3.68 -0.98 -4.03
N LYS A 86 4.23 -0.55 -5.18
CA LYS A 86 5.25 0.49 -5.22
C LYS A 86 4.60 1.84 -4.97
N ARG A 87 4.93 2.44 -3.83
CA ARG A 87 4.54 3.80 -3.49
C ARG A 87 5.15 4.80 -4.46
N ASP A 88 4.31 5.63 -5.06
CA ASP A 88 4.76 6.81 -5.80
C ASP A 88 5.07 7.93 -4.81
N LYS A 89 6.29 7.88 -4.27
CA LYS A 89 6.76 8.84 -3.27
C LYS A 89 6.75 10.29 -3.77
N VAL A 90 6.83 10.51 -5.08
CA VAL A 90 6.81 11.86 -5.67
C VAL A 90 5.39 12.40 -5.60
N SER A 91 4.42 11.65 -6.10
CA SER A 91 3.01 12.02 -6.05
C SER A 91 2.51 12.15 -4.60
N GLU A 92 2.89 11.23 -3.71
CA GLU A 92 2.53 11.28 -2.29
C GLU A 92 3.04 12.55 -1.60
N ALA A 93 4.30 12.93 -1.81
CA ALA A 93 4.87 14.13 -1.21
C ALA A 93 4.23 15.42 -1.76
N GLN A 94 3.84 15.45 -3.04
CA GLN A 94 3.16 16.60 -3.65
C GLN A 94 1.79 16.87 -3.02
N VAL A 95 1.07 15.83 -2.61
CA VAL A 95 -0.21 15.95 -1.92
C VAL A 95 -0.08 16.03 -0.40
N GLY A 96 1.15 16.06 0.12
CA GLY A 96 1.45 16.25 1.55
C GLY A 96 1.45 14.97 2.38
N ILE A 97 1.42 13.78 1.78
CA ILE A 97 1.48 12.50 2.50
C ILE A 97 2.92 12.25 2.97
N ARG A 98 3.08 12.00 4.26
CA ARG A 98 4.40 11.70 4.84
C ARG A 98 4.84 10.24 4.57
N PRO A 99 6.16 9.94 4.55
CA PRO A 99 6.65 8.59 4.25
C PRO A 99 6.14 7.50 5.22
N ASP A 100 5.89 7.84 6.47
CA ASP A 100 5.40 6.95 7.54
C ASP A 100 3.91 7.17 7.86
N ALA A 101 3.15 7.73 6.90
CA ALA A 101 1.75 8.09 7.09
C ALA A 101 0.93 6.91 7.60
N THR A 102 0.18 7.14 8.67
CA THR A 102 -0.83 6.21 9.14
C THR A 102 -2.14 6.46 8.40
N VAL A 103 -2.80 5.39 7.98
CA VAL A 103 -4.15 5.46 7.40
C VAL A 103 -5.17 5.31 8.53
N TRP A 104 -5.94 6.37 8.74
CA TRP A 104 -7.01 6.43 9.73
C TRP A 104 -8.35 6.26 9.04
N LYS A 105 -9.20 5.38 9.56
CA LYS A 105 -10.58 5.29 9.11
C LYS A 105 -11.51 5.98 10.08
N MET A 106 -12.46 6.76 9.57
CA MET A 106 -13.43 7.47 10.39
C MET A 106 -14.77 7.61 9.68
N SER A 107 -15.80 8.02 10.41
CA SER A 107 -17.08 8.46 9.86
C SER A 107 -17.37 9.86 10.37
N ILE A 108 -17.87 10.73 9.50
CA ILE A 108 -18.47 12.00 9.88
C ILE A 108 -19.98 11.78 9.73
N GLU A 109 -20.68 11.78 10.86
CA GLU A 109 -22.08 11.36 11.00
C GLU A 109 -22.33 9.87 10.76
N GLU A 110 -23.44 9.38 11.31
CA GLU A 110 -23.98 8.08 11.00
C GLU A 110 -24.44 7.97 9.54
N ALA A 111 -24.41 6.77 8.98
CA ALA A 111 -24.79 6.50 7.59
C ALA A 111 -26.24 6.91 7.24
N ALA A 112 -27.12 6.97 8.24
CA ALA A 112 -28.52 7.33 8.09
C ALA A 112 -28.80 8.84 8.23
N SER A 113 -27.78 9.66 8.52
CA SER A 113 -27.91 11.11 8.63
C SER A 113 -28.20 11.76 7.28
N ASP A 114 -28.68 13.01 7.31
CA ASP A 114 -28.85 13.87 6.12
C ASP A 114 -27.50 14.27 5.48
N GLY A 115 -26.39 14.08 6.20
CA GLY A 115 -25.04 14.35 5.73
C GLY A 115 -24.65 15.82 5.74
N VAL A 116 -25.41 16.69 6.42
CA VAL A 116 -25.16 18.14 6.40
C VAL A 116 -23.81 18.48 7.03
N THR A 117 -23.50 17.92 8.21
CA THR A 117 -22.20 18.16 8.87
C THR A 117 -21.05 17.61 8.04
N ARG A 118 -21.24 16.42 7.47
CA ARG A 118 -20.24 15.77 6.62
C ARG A 118 -19.94 16.58 5.36
N ASN A 119 -20.96 17.06 4.67
CA ASN A 119 -20.78 17.87 3.48
C ASN A 119 -20.13 19.22 3.82
N TYR A 120 -20.47 19.82 4.96
CA TYR A 120 -19.77 20.99 5.48
C TYR A 120 -18.27 20.70 5.65
N CYS A 121 -17.93 19.61 6.34
CA CYS A 121 -16.54 19.20 6.57
C CYS A 121 -15.76 19.02 5.26
N PHE A 122 -16.35 18.37 4.26
CA PHE A 122 -15.74 18.20 2.93
C PHE A 122 -15.48 19.54 2.23
N ASN A 123 -16.46 20.45 2.25
CA ASN A 123 -16.37 21.73 1.55
C ASN A 123 -15.42 22.73 2.22
N HIS A 124 -15.17 22.58 3.53
CA HIS A 124 -14.35 23.52 4.31
C HIS A 124 -12.95 22.98 4.64
N GLY A 125 -12.60 21.78 4.16
CA GLY A 125 -11.28 21.19 4.43
C GLY A 125 -11.10 20.78 5.89
N GLU A 126 -12.13 20.15 6.46
CA GLU A 126 -12.15 19.76 7.86
C GLU A 126 -12.61 18.31 8.01
N ALA A 127 -12.18 17.63 9.06
CA ALA A 127 -12.91 16.49 9.62
C ALA A 127 -13.29 16.80 11.06
N ARG A 128 -14.49 16.39 11.44
CA ARG A 128 -15.03 16.59 12.79
C ARG A 128 -15.55 15.30 13.39
N ILE A 129 -15.47 15.20 14.72
CA ILE A 129 -16.10 14.14 15.52
C ILE A 129 -16.83 14.73 16.72
N GLY A 130 -17.88 14.04 17.19
CA GLY A 130 -18.79 14.59 18.19
C GLY A 130 -18.67 13.97 19.58
N TRP A 131 -18.27 14.77 20.59
CA TRP A 131 -18.22 14.41 22.02
C TRP A 131 -18.06 15.68 22.88
N GLU A 132 -19.01 16.62 22.81
CA GLU A 132 -18.94 17.90 23.53
C GLU A 132 -18.63 17.77 25.04
N ASN A 133 -19.15 16.72 25.68
CA ASN A 133 -18.94 16.46 27.10
C ASN A 133 -17.47 16.17 27.44
N ALA A 134 -16.66 15.73 26.48
CA ALA A 134 -15.22 15.54 26.68
C ALA A 134 -14.48 16.87 26.93
N GLY A 135 -15.04 17.99 26.46
CA GLY A 135 -14.39 19.29 26.47
C GLY A 135 -13.12 19.34 25.61
N ASP A 136 -12.33 20.39 25.76
CA ASP A 136 -11.08 20.51 25.01
C ASP A 136 -10.03 19.51 25.52
N LEU A 137 -9.66 18.56 24.64
CA LEU A 137 -8.66 17.51 24.92
C LEU A 137 -7.29 18.09 25.31
N LEU A 138 -6.93 19.30 24.87
CA LEU A 138 -5.65 19.92 25.19
C LEU A 138 -5.58 20.49 26.61
N THR A 139 -6.73 20.75 27.24
CA THR A 139 -6.80 21.39 28.56
C THR A 139 -6.49 20.46 29.74
N GLN A 140 -6.16 19.18 29.47
CA GLN A 140 -5.86 18.16 30.49
C GLN A 140 -6.94 18.01 31.57
N ASN A 141 -8.20 18.33 31.27
CA ASN A 141 -9.30 18.14 32.20
C ASN A 141 -9.77 16.68 32.18
N PHE A 142 -9.09 15.84 32.97
CA PHE A 142 -9.29 14.39 33.00
C PHE A 142 -10.63 13.95 33.61
N GLU A 143 -11.33 14.81 34.36
CA GLU A 143 -12.61 14.48 35.01
C GLU A 143 -13.70 14.19 33.97
N LYS A 144 -13.79 15.05 32.95
CA LYS A 144 -14.77 14.92 31.86
C LYS A 144 -14.54 13.69 30.99
N MET A 145 -13.29 13.30 30.81
CA MET A 145 -12.94 12.05 30.12
C MET A 145 -13.37 10.82 30.91
N ALA A 146 -13.43 10.87 32.25
CA ALA A 146 -13.65 9.69 33.08
C ALA A 146 -15.01 9.03 32.82
N GLU A 147 -16.04 9.81 32.51
CA GLU A 147 -17.42 9.37 32.27
C GLU A 147 -17.63 8.67 30.92
N LEU A 148 -16.66 8.79 30.00
CA LEU A 148 -16.74 8.18 28.67
C LEU A 148 -16.43 6.67 28.70
N GLY A 149 -17.07 5.93 27.80
CA GLY A 149 -16.73 4.53 27.54
C GLY A 149 -15.32 4.36 26.95
N GLY A 150 -14.79 3.14 27.02
CA GLY A 150 -13.43 2.86 26.55
C GLY A 150 -13.20 3.12 25.06
N LYS A 151 -14.24 2.95 24.23
CA LYS A 151 -14.14 3.16 22.77
C LYS A 151 -14.14 4.63 22.40
N GLU A 152 -14.94 5.43 23.09
CA GLU A 152 -15.03 6.88 22.98
C GLU A 152 -13.68 7.51 23.37
N LYS A 153 -13.13 7.12 24.53
CA LYS A 153 -11.79 7.52 25.00
C LYS A 153 -10.70 7.21 23.96
N SER A 154 -10.72 6.01 23.39
CA SER A 154 -9.74 5.62 22.36
C SER A 154 -9.87 6.46 21.10
N SER A 155 -11.10 6.74 20.66
CA SER A 155 -11.36 7.56 19.48
C SER A 155 -10.88 8.99 19.69
N LEU A 156 -11.23 9.61 20.82
CA LEU A 156 -10.75 10.96 21.16
C LEU A 156 -9.24 11.01 21.29
N ARG A 157 -8.61 10.00 21.89
CA ARG A 157 -7.17 9.94 22.02
C ARG A 157 -6.48 9.85 20.66
N HIS A 158 -6.99 9.00 19.77
CA HIS A 158 -6.45 8.89 18.42
C HIS A 158 -6.58 10.20 17.65
N PHE A 159 -7.79 10.76 17.63
CA PHE A 159 -8.08 11.99 16.91
C PHE A 159 -7.30 13.19 17.44
N GLY A 160 -7.22 13.34 18.76
CA GLY A 160 -6.59 14.49 19.41
C GLY A 160 -5.07 14.43 19.50
N PHE A 161 -4.49 13.22 19.63
CA PHE A 161 -3.07 13.07 19.98
C PHE A 161 -2.26 12.13 19.09
N ASN A 162 -2.88 11.21 18.36
CA ASN A 162 -2.14 10.26 17.52
C ASN A 162 -2.12 10.62 16.04
N VAL A 163 -3.21 11.20 15.53
CA VAL A 163 -3.27 11.69 14.15
C VAL A 163 -2.30 12.87 14.00
N GLN A 164 -1.48 12.84 12.96
CA GLN A 164 -0.48 13.87 12.69
C GLN A 164 -0.61 14.42 11.28
N PRO A 165 -0.13 15.66 11.01
CA PRO A 165 -0.04 16.19 9.66
C PRO A 165 0.71 15.23 8.73
N GLY A 166 0.17 15.05 7.53
CA GLY A 166 0.63 14.10 6.52
C GLY A 166 0.08 12.69 6.65
N ASP A 167 -0.70 12.38 7.69
CA ASP A 167 -1.50 11.15 7.75
C ASP A 167 -2.67 11.18 6.77
N VAL A 168 -3.13 9.98 6.37
CA VAL A 168 -4.25 9.82 5.46
C VAL A 168 -5.51 9.47 6.24
N VAL A 169 -6.60 10.17 5.96
CA VAL A 169 -7.93 9.89 6.51
C VAL A 169 -8.82 9.32 5.41
N VAL A 170 -9.45 8.19 5.72
CA VAL A 170 -10.49 7.55 4.91
C VAL A 170 -11.82 7.74 5.61
N CYS A 171 -12.69 8.55 5.02
CA CYS A 171 -14.04 8.79 5.52
C CYS A 171 -15.01 7.75 4.95
N LEU A 172 -15.71 7.05 5.82
CA LEU A 172 -16.70 6.03 5.47
C LEU A 172 -18.09 6.64 5.33
N LYS A 173 -18.80 6.26 4.26
CA LYS A 173 -20.24 6.52 4.10
C LYS A 173 -21.06 5.45 4.83
N THR A 174 -20.61 4.20 4.72
CA THR A 174 -21.19 3.04 5.41
C THR A 174 -20.09 2.11 5.91
N VAL A 175 -20.45 1.03 6.60
CA VAL A 175 -19.48 -0.02 7.00
C VAL A 175 -18.80 -0.75 5.83
N LYS A 176 -19.27 -0.50 4.60
CA LYS A 176 -18.76 -1.10 3.35
C LYS A 176 -18.23 -0.09 2.34
N THR A 177 -18.53 1.19 2.49
CA THR A 177 -18.29 2.18 1.43
C THR A 177 -17.47 3.37 1.91
N ILE A 178 -16.51 3.78 1.09
CA ILE A 178 -15.70 4.98 1.29
C ILE A 178 -16.36 6.16 0.58
N GLN A 179 -16.43 7.31 1.25
CA GLN A 179 -16.96 8.56 0.71
C GLN A 179 -15.90 9.58 0.35
N ALA A 180 -14.83 9.63 1.12
CA ALA A 180 -13.78 10.62 0.94
C ALA A 180 -12.43 10.10 1.40
N VAL A 181 -11.38 10.63 0.81
CA VAL A 181 -9.99 10.41 1.19
C VAL A 181 -9.30 11.77 1.27
N GLY A 182 -8.58 12.01 2.34
CA GLY A 182 -7.90 13.29 2.57
C GLY A 182 -6.60 13.12 3.35
N VAL A 183 -5.78 14.17 3.30
CA VAL A 183 -4.51 14.26 4.02
C VAL A 183 -4.65 15.28 5.15
N VAL A 184 -4.23 14.91 6.34
CA VAL A 184 -4.27 15.81 7.50
C VAL A 184 -3.24 16.92 7.31
N THR A 185 -3.65 18.18 7.45
CA THR A 185 -2.77 19.34 7.19
C THR A 185 -2.38 20.09 8.46
N GLY A 186 -3.03 19.80 9.59
CA GLY A 186 -2.77 20.48 10.85
C GLY A 186 -3.07 19.62 12.07
N SER A 187 -2.75 20.17 13.25
CA SER A 187 -3.02 19.53 14.52
C SER A 187 -4.49 19.68 14.94
N TYR A 188 -4.87 18.89 15.94
CA TYR A 188 -6.18 18.95 16.59
C TYR A 188 -6.57 20.37 17.01
N GLN A 189 -7.86 20.69 16.83
CA GLN A 189 -8.51 21.92 17.24
C GLN A 189 -9.81 21.62 17.97
N TYR A 190 -10.14 22.45 18.95
CA TYR A 190 -11.40 22.43 19.67
C TYR A 190 -12.20 23.70 19.36
N GLU A 191 -13.47 23.54 19.02
CA GLU A 191 -14.38 24.64 18.70
C GLU A 191 -15.75 24.35 19.32
N SER A 192 -16.05 25.00 20.44
CA SER A 192 -17.32 24.80 21.15
C SER A 192 -18.50 25.50 20.49
N ASP A 193 -18.27 26.57 19.73
CA ASP A 193 -19.29 27.28 18.97
C ASP A 193 -19.16 26.88 17.51
N VAL A 194 -19.87 25.81 17.12
CA VAL A 194 -19.73 25.22 15.79
C VAL A 194 -20.47 26.05 14.72
N PRO A 195 -19.98 26.04 13.46
CA PRO A 195 -20.62 26.76 12.37
C PRO A 195 -22.09 26.33 12.12
N PRO A 196 -22.95 27.21 11.57
CA PRO A 196 -24.32 26.84 11.22
C PRO A 196 -24.40 25.62 10.29
N GLY A 197 -25.25 24.66 10.64
CA GLY A 197 -25.44 23.41 9.90
C GLY A 197 -24.52 22.27 10.34
N VAL A 198 -23.44 22.55 11.09
CA VAL A 198 -22.68 21.52 11.79
C VAL A 198 -23.44 21.11 13.05
N ARG A 199 -23.56 19.80 13.29
CA ARG A 199 -24.14 19.29 14.55
C ARG A 199 -23.38 19.85 15.76
N THR A 200 -24.13 20.31 16.77
CA THR A 200 -23.57 21.00 17.94
C THR A 200 -22.56 20.17 18.73
N ASP A 201 -22.68 18.85 18.70
CA ASP A 201 -21.76 17.94 19.39
C ASP A 201 -20.39 17.81 18.68
N TYR A 202 -20.25 18.20 17.41
CA TYR A 202 -19.06 18.03 16.54
C TYR A 202 -17.97 19.09 16.77
N VAL A 203 -17.56 19.23 18.03
CA VAL A 203 -16.65 20.27 18.52
C VAL A 203 -15.16 19.95 18.32
N HIS A 204 -14.81 18.71 17.99
CA HIS A 204 -13.42 18.29 17.76
C HIS A 204 -13.11 18.30 16.28
N LYS A 205 -12.07 19.03 15.86
CA LYS A 205 -11.74 19.26 14.45
C LYS A 205 -10.28 18.94 14.12
N LEU A 206 -10.07 18.43 12.90
CA LEU A 206 -8.77 18.34 12.24
C LEU A 206 -8.82 19.07 10.89
N PRO A 207 -7.83 19.92 10.57
CA PRO A 207 -7.64 20.44 9.22
C PRO A 207 -7.26 19.32 8.25
N ILE A 208 -7.96 19.22 7.11
CA ILE A 208 -7.76 18.18 6.10
C ILE A 208 -7.78 18.78 4.70
N HIS A 209 -6.83 18.36 3.87
CA HIS A 209 -6.91 18.52 2.43
C HIS A 209 -7.58 17.28 1.82
N TRP A 210 -8.85 17.40 1.43
CA TRP A 210 -9.58 16.30 0.79
C TRP A 210 -9.09 16.11 -0.65
N LEU A 211 -8.54 14.93 -0.94
CA LEU A 211 -8.06 14.55 -2.27
C LEU A 211 -9.19 14.09 -3.17
N ALA A 212 -10.20 13.45 -2.56
CA ALA A 212 -11.41 13.01 -3.25
C ALA A 212 -12.59 12.97 -2.27
N THR A 213 -13.75 13.41 -2.74
CA THR A 213 -15.01 13.45 -1.98
C THR A 213 -16.15 12.98 -2.87
N GLY A 214 -17.24 12.48 -2.27
CA GLY A 214 -18.39 11.98 -3.04
C GLY A 214 -18.15 10.63 -3.72
N ILE A 215 -17.13 9.90 -3.28
CA ILE A 215 -16.85 8.54 -3.73
C ILE A 215 -17.95 7.60 -3.25
N ASP A 216 -18.23 6.54 -4.00
CA ASP A 216 -19.14 5.46 -3.59
C ASP A 216 -18.48 4.10 -3.87
N LEU A 217 -17.30 3.90 -3.28
CA LEU A 217 -16.48 2.71 -3.49
C LEU A 217 -16.79 1.66 -2.43
N ASP A 218 -17.36 0.53 -2.84
CA ASP A 218 -17.51 -0.65 -1.98
C ASP A 218 -16.17 -1.37 -1.82
N ILE A 219 -15.69 -1.45 -0.58
CA ILE A 219 -14.41 -2.07 -0.22
C ILE A 219 -14.56 -3.49 0.32
N THR A 220 -15.76 -4.08 0.27
CA THR A 220 -16.02 -5.42 0.82
C THR A 220 -15.11 -6.46 0.18
N ALA A 221 -14.96 -6.43 -1.15
CA ALA A 221 -14.06 -7.33 -1.86
C ALA A 221 -12.59 -7.08 -1.49
N LEU A 222 -12.20 -5.81 -1.34
CA LEU A 222 -10.84 -5.39 -0.97
C LEU A 222 -10.48 -5.76 0.48
N ASN A 223 -11.48 -5.90 1.36
CA ASN A 223 -11.29 -6.25 2.76
C ASN A 223 -11.57 -7.73 3.06
N GLY A 224 -11.39 -8.61 2.05
CA GLY A 224 -11.56 -10.06 2.20
C GLY A 224 -12.97 -10.49 2.63
N GLY A 225 -13.99 -9.77 2.16
CA GLY A 225 -15.40 -10.01 2.51
C GLY A 225 -15.84 -9.48 3.87
N LYS A 226 -14.95 -8.79 4.62
CA LYS A 226 -15.24 -8.29 5.97
C LYS A 226 -15.73 -6.84 5.95
N GLN A 227 -16.58 -6.50 6.92
CA GLN A 227 -17.03 -5.12 7.16
C GLN A 227 -16.02 -4.36 8.02
N LEU A 228 -15.98 -3.03 7.87
CA LEU A 228 -15.19 -2.18 8.76
C LEU A 228 -15.95 -1.89 10.06
N CYS A 229 -15.24 -1.94 11.20
CA CYS A 229 -15.84 -1.52 12.47
C CYS A 229 -16.13 -0.01 12.48
N LYS A 230 -17.22 0.39 13.18
CA LYS A 230 -17.78 1.75 13.19
C LYS A 230 -16.98 2.78 14.03
N CYS A 231 -15.88 2.37 14.66
CA CYS A 231 -15.07 3.25 15.50
C CYS A 231 -13.90 3.85 14.71
N LEU A 232 -13.44 5.02 15.14
CA LEU A 232 -12.16 5.57 14.69
C LEU A 232 -11.05 4.58 15.07
N GLY A 233 -10.22 4.23 14.10
CA GLY A 233 -9.11 3.31 14.30
C GLY A 233 -8.18 3.29 13.12
N THR A 234 -7.03 2.63 13.28
CA THR A 234 -6.11 2.42 12.17
C THR A 234 -6.72 1.47 11.16
N ALA A 235 -6.67 1.83 9.88
CA ALA A 235 -7.03 0.93 8.79
C ALA A 235 -5.90 -0.10 8.64
N LYS A 236 -5.91 -1.14 9.47
CA LYS A 236 -5.04 -2.30 9.24
C LYS A 236 -5.58 -3.06 8.04
N ALA A 237 -4.95 -2.89 6.88
CA ALA A 237 -5.08 -3.84 5.78
C ALA A 237 -4.52 -5.17 6.27
N GLY A 238 -5.38 -6.17 6.46
CA GLY A 238 -4.93 -7.54 6.59
C GLY A 238 -4.44 -7.98 5.23
N LEU A 239 -3.11 -8.07 5.07
CA LEU A 239 -2.50 -8.94 4.07
C LEU A 239 -2.73 -10.40 4.48
#